data_AF-A0A7J6TMN2-F1
#
_entry.id   AF-A0A7J6TMN2-F1
#
_cell.length_a   1.000
_cell.length_b   1.000
_cell.length_c   1.000
_cell.angle_alpha   90.00
_cell.angle_beta   90.00
_cell.angle_gamma   90.00
#
_symmetry.space_group_name_H-M   'P 1'
#
loop_
_entity.id
_entity.type
_entity.pdbx_description
1 polymer ?
#
loop_
_entity_poly.entity_id
_entity_poly.type
_entity_poly.pdbx_seq_one_letter_code
_entity_poly.pdbx_strand_id
1 'polypeptide(L)'
;MMLYRNYINDPTGKYQEDSNIVNRMYWMLTAQCADCLKDDYFPHAKITVMVEASCKMGRGCGKLSFCAHDGPGAQGGVEYMWNILTEMDRIMQDPVEGYMTPARHAALFNPDTPFAVHDFKWSRCFYGESFYRSMGYDDCDSYNTMAGICRTK
;
A
#
# COMPACT_ATOMS: atom_id res chain seq x y z
N MET A 1 -3.45 2.54 -19.08
CA MET A 1 -3.37 2.27 -17.63
C MET A 1 -4.79 2.21 -17.09
N MET A 2 -5.26 1.01 -16.71
CA MET A 2 -6.59 0.85 -16.09
C MET A 2 -6.40 0.95 -14.57
N LEU A 3 -6.99 1.96 -13.93
CA LEU A 3 -6.93 2.14 -12.49
C LEU A 3 -8.18 1.51 -11.86
N TYR A 4 -7.99 0.42 -11.11
CA TYR A 4 -9.08 -0.26 -10.40
C TYR A 4 -8.92 -0.07 -8.88
N ARG A 5 -9.82 0.72 -8.28
CA ARG A 5 -9.84 0.98 -6.83
C ARG A 5 -10.73 -0.05 -6.14
N ASN A 6 -10.15 -1.01 -5.44
CA ASN A 6 -10.90 -2.00 -4.67
C ASN A 6 -11.12 -1.56 -3.22
N TYR A 7 -12.37 -1.33 -2.85
CA TYR A 7 -12.81 -1.49 -1.46
C TYR A 7 -13.06 -2.98 -1.22
N ILE A 8 -12.32 -3.60 -0.30
CA ILE A 8 -12.47 -5.02 0.03
C ILE A 8 -13.70 -5.16 0.93
N ASN A 9 -14.76 -5.77 0.40
CA ASN A 9 -15.86 -6.28 1.20
C ASN A 9 -15.67 -7.80 1.37
N ASP A 10 -14.90 -8.19 2.38
CA ASP A 10 -14.65 -9.60 2.69
C ASP A 10 -15.56 -10.05 3.84
N PRO A 11 -16.63 -10.81 3.58
CA PRO A 11 -17.58 -11.25 4.61
C PRO A 11 -16.96 -12.24 5.62
N THR A 12 -15.77 -12.77 5.35
CA THR A 12 -15.06 -13.69 6.25
C THR A 12 -14.09 -12.99 7.20
N GLY A 13 -13.83 -11.69 7.00
CA GLY A 13 -12.88 -10.92 7.80
C GLY A 13 -11.41 -11.26 7.56
N LYS A 14 -11.10 -12.34 6.82
CA LYS A 14 -9.77 -12.89 6.57
C LYS A 14 -8.80 -11.87 5.94
N TYR A 15 -9.33 -10.97 5.12
CA TYR A 15 -8.58 -9.92 4.41
C TYR A 15 -8.90 -8.51 4.93
N GLN A 16 -9.69 -8.42 6.01
CA GLN A 16 -10.06 -7.15 6.65
C GLN A 16 -9.07 -6.71 7.73
N GLU A 17 -8.12 -7.54 8.15
CA GLU A 17 -7.13 -7.13 9.15
C GLU A 17 -6.33 -5.92 8.65
N ASP A 18 -6.35 -4.89 9.49
CA ASP A 18 -6.10 -3.48 9.23
C ASP A 18 -4.76 -3.16 8.54
N SER A 19 -4.65 -3.40 7.24
CA SER A 19 -3.63 -2.81 6.33
C SER A 19 -2.42 -3.65 5.98
N ASN A 20 -2.53 -4.97 6.06
CA ASN A 20 -1.53 -5.81 5.40
C ASN A 20 -1.69 -5.72 3.87
N ILE A 21 -0.87 -4.89 3.22
CA ILE A 21 -0.86 -4.69 1.77
C ILE A 21 -0.61 -6.02 1.02
N VAL A 22 0.14 -6.95 1.63
CA VAL A 22 0.37 -8.31 1.13
C VAL A 22 -0.95 -9.10 1.08
N ASN A 23 -1.76 -9.05 2.13
CA ASN A 23 -3.07 -9.73 2.15
C ASN A 23 -4.05 -9.15 1.10
N ARG A 24 -3.95 -7.85 0.81
CA ARG A 24 -4.74 -7.20 -0.25
C ARG A 24 -4.32 -7.66 -1.64
N MET A 25 -3.02 -7.75 -1.86
CA MET A 25 -2.48 -8.31 -3.10
C MET A 25 -2.87 -9.77 -3.27
N TYR A 26 -2.82 -10.55 -2.19
CA TYR A 26 -3.28 -11.93 -2.20
C TYR A 26 -4.76 -12.05 -2.57
N TRP A 27 -5.65 -11.23 -1.98
CA TRP A 27 -7.06 -11.22 -2.35
C TRP A 27 -7.25 -10.86 -3.83
N MET A 28 -6.51 -9.89 -4.36
CA MET A 28 -6.58 -9.54 -5.79
C MET A 28 -6.19 -10.74 -6.66
N LEU A 29 -5.08 -11.40 -6.32
CA LEU A 29 -4.52 -12.51 -7.09
C LEU A 29 -5.33 -13.80 -7.01
N THR A 30 -6.12 -13.99 -5.95
CA THR A 30 -6.87 -15.24 -5.73
C THR A 30 -8.38 -15.10 -5.94
N ALA A 31 -8.96 -13.96 -5.58
CA ALA A 31 -10.40 -13.74 -5.66
C ALA A 31 -10.82 -12.92 -6.88
N GLN A 32 -9.99 -11.99 -7.36
CA GLN A 32 -10.31 -11.16 -8.53
C GLN A 32 -9.73 -11.73 -9.83
N CYS A 33 -8.61 -12.44 -9.75
CA CYS A 33 -7.96 -13.06 -10.90
C CYS A 33 -7.79 -14.57 -10.70
N ALA A 34 -8.86 -15.34 -10.95
CA ALA A 34 -8.91 -16.78 -10.72
C ALA A 34 -7.77 -17.57 -11.40
N ASP A 35 -7.27 -17.07 -12.52
CA ASP A 35 -6.22 -17.72 -13.31
C ASP A 35 -4.82 -17.11 -13.09
N CYS A 36 -4.69 -16.02 -12.32
CA CYS A 36 -3.40 -15.34 -12.15
C CYS A 36 -2.34 -16.25 -11.55
N LEU A 37 -2.68 -17.25 -10.75
CA LEU A 37 -1.70 -18.16 -10.15
C LEU A 37 -1.45 -19.44 -10.96
N LYS A 38 -2.14 -19.64 -12.09
CA LYS A 38 -1.95 -20.82 -12.93
C LYS A 38 -0.76 -20.65 -13.86
N ASP A 39 0.07 -21.67 -13.99
CA ASP A 39 1.28 -21.62 -14.82
C ASP A 39 1.00 -21.45 -16.32
N ASP A 40 -0.16 -21.93 -16.79
CA ASP A 40 -0.60 -21.85 -18.19
C ASP A 40 -1.36 -20.55 -18.53
N TYR A 41 -1.62 -19.68 -17.56
CA TYR A 41 -2.25 -18.39 -17.81
C TYR A 41 -1.25 -17.38 -18.36
N PHE A 42 -1.52 -16.88 -19.58
CA PHE A 42 -0.73 -15.85 -20.23
C PHE A 42 -1.43 -14.49 -20.11
N PRO A 43 -0.91 -13.56 -19.29
CA PRO A 43 -1.53 -12.25 -19.14
C PRO A 43 -1.37 -11.40 -20.40
N HIS A 44 -2.47 -10.79 -20.86
CA HIS A 44 -2.45 -9.83 -21.97
C HIS A 44 -1.86 -8.46 -21.60
N ALA A 45 -1.69 -8.20 -20.30
CA ALA A 45 -1.11 -6.97 -19.77
C ALA A 45 -0.37 -7.27 -18.45
N LYS A 46 0.68 -6.50 -18.18
CA LYS A 46 1.42 -6.56 -16.93
C LYS A 46 0.74 -5.70 -15.85
N ILE A 47 0.84 -6.15 -14.60
CA ILE A 47 0.30 -5.47 -13.42
C ILE A 47 1.32 -4.45 -12.92
N THR A 48 0.85 -3.22 -12.70
CA THR A 48 1.52 -2.20 -11.90
C THR A 48 0.63 -1.91 -10.70
N VAL A 49 1.17 -1.99 -9.49
CA VAL A 49 0.43 -1.73 -8.27
C VAL A 49 0.35 -0.22 -8.05
N MET A 50 -0.87 0.33 -8.11
CA MET A 50 -1.08 1.74 -7.82
C MET A 50 -1.43 1.94 -6.34
N VAL A 51 -0.66 2.80 -5.68
CA VAL A 51 -0.84 3.15 -4.27
C VAL A 51 -1.46 4.54 -4.18
N GLU A 52 -2.52 4.62 -3.40
CA GLU A 52 -3.20 5.86 -3.05
C GLU A 52 -3.16 6.03 -1.54
N ALA A 53 -2.58 7.15 -1.11
CA ALA A 53 -2.56 7.53 0.30
C ALA A 53 -3.08 8.96 0.45
N SER A 54 -3.81 9.20 1.54
CA SER A 54 -4.58 10.43 1.79
C SER A 54 -4.41 10.85 3.23
N CYS A 55 -4.19 12.14 3.49
CA CYS A 55 -4.27 12.71 4.84
C CYS A 55 -5.71 12.72 5.37
N LYS A 56 -6.71 12.74 4.47
CA LYS A 56 -8.14 12.64 4.80
C LYS A 56 -8.55 11.17 4.80
N MET A 57 -8.74 10.61 5.97
CA MET A 57 -8.84 9.16 6.17
C MET A 57 -10.05 8.84 7.05
N GLY A 58 -10.84 7.84 6.68
CA GLY A 58 -11.95 7.31 7.48
C GLY A 58 -11.47 6.53 8.72
N ARG A 59 -12.36 5.80 9.40
CA ARG A 59 -12.06 5.03 10.64
C ARG A 59 -11.16 3.78 10.40
N GLY A 60 -9.92 3.94 9.96
CA GLY A 60 -9.00 2.80 9.77
C GLY A 60 -7.57 3.12 10.19
N CYS A 61 -7.04 2.44 11.20
CA CYS A 61 -5.75 2.79 11.80
C CYS A 61 -4.54 2.35 10.99
N GLY A 62 -4.58 1.20 10.31
CA GLY A 62 -3.40 0.79 9.54
C GLY A 62 -3.13 1.62 8.26
N LYS A 63 -4.13 2.36 7.77
CA LYS A 63 -3.94 3.33 6.67
C LYS A 63 -3.29 4.63 7.16
N LEU A 64 -3.57 5.02 8.40
CA LEU A 64 -2.89 6.10 9.09
C LEU A 64 -1.48 5.68 9.53
N SER A 65 -1.27 4.41 9.90
CA SER A 65 0.05 3.92 10.31
C SER A 65 1.07 3.90 9.17
N PHE A 66 0.63 3.65 7.93
CA PHE A 66 1.45 3.83 6.72
C PHE A 66 1.97 5.27 6.57
N CYS A 67 1.28 6.22 7.17
CA CYS A 67 1.70 7.62 7.19
C CYS A 67 2.46 7.97 8.50
N ALA A 68 2.36 7.17 9.55
CA ALA A 68 2.62 7.62 10.92
C ALA A 68 3.98 7.20 11.49
N HIS A 69 4.91 6.66 10.71
CA HIS A 69 6.23 6.33 11.23
C HIS A 69 7.11 7.59 11.27
N ASP A 70 6.78 8.49 12.20
CA ASP A 70 7.52 9.73 12.50
C ASP A 70 8.37 9.45 13.75
N GLY A 71 9.59 8.96 13.52
CA GLY A 71 10.57 8.67 14.56
C GLY A 71 11.89 9.38 14.26
N PRO A 72 12.76 9.60 15.25
CA PRO A 72 14.08 10.17 15.03
C PRO A 72 14.88 9.25 14.10
N GLY A 73 14.97 9.62 12.82
CA GLY A 73 15.56 8.81 11.74
C GLY A 73 14.68 8.64 10.51
N ALA A 74 13.37 8.91 10.59
CA ALA A 74 12.45 8.81 9.45
C ALA A 74 12.47 10.09 8.59
N GLN A 75 13.63 10.44 8.03
CA GLN A 75 13.75 11.53 7.06
C GLN A 75 13.29 11.08 5.66
N GLY A 76 12.00 10.77 5.48
CA GLY A 76 11.46 10.56 4.14
C GLY A 76 10.26 9.63 4.08
N GLY A 77 9.04 10.19 4.06
CA GLY A 77 7.82 9.41 3.80
C GLY A 77 7.91 8.59 2.50
N VAL A 78 8.62 9.10 1.49
CA VAL A 78 8.88 8.39 0.23
C VAL A 78 9.70 7.11 0.46
N GLU A 79 10.78 7.17 1.25
CA GLU A 79 11.64 6.01 1.55
C GLU A 79 10.88 4.95 2.36
N TYR A 80 10.10 5.38 3.36
CA TYR A 80 9.26 4.49 4.14
C TYR A 80 8.25 3.73 3.26
N MET A 81 7.52 4.43 2.41
CA MET A 81 6.60 3.81 1.46
C MET A 81 7.34 2.86 0.51
N TRP A 82 8.50 3.27 0.00
CA TRP A 82 9.30 2.45 -0.89
C TRP A 82 9.74 1.14 -0.22
N ASN A 83 10.15 1.19 1.04
CA ASN A 83 10.53 0.00 1.81
C ASN A 83 9.35 -0.95 2.01
N ILE A 84 8.15 -0.43 2.28
CA ILE A 84 6.96 -1.30 2.41
C ILE A 84 6.59 -1.95 1.07
N LEU A 85 6.61 -1.19 -0.02
CA LEU A 85 6.27 -1.73 -1.34
C LEU A 85 7.30 -2.76 -1.81
N THR A 86 8.57 -2.52 -1.54
CA THR A 86 9.65 -3.47 -1.82
C THR A 86 9.52 -4.74 -0.97
N GLU A 87 9.19 -4.61 0.31
CA GLU A 87 8.98 -5.76 1.20
C GLU A 87 7.73 -6.56 0.79
N MET A 88 6.66 -5.89 0.37
CA MET A 88 5.49 -6.55 -0.19
C MET A 88 5.86 -7.35 -1.45
N ASP A 89 6.62 -6.75 -2.37
CA ASP A 89 7.10 -7.41 -3.60
C ASP A 89 7.92 -8.66 -3.27
N ARG A 90 8.84 -8.53 -2.30
CA ARG A 90 9.68 -9.61 -1.80
C ARG A 90 8.84 -10.76 -1.24
N ILE A 91 7.93 -10.46 -0.32
CA ILE A 91 7.07 -11.47 0.32
C ILE A 91 6.20 -12.17 -0.73
N MET A 92 5.64 -11.44 -1.71
CA MET A 92 4.80 -12.05 -2.74
C MET A 92 5.52 -13.16 -3.53
N GLN A 93 6.83 -13.03 -3.70
CA GLN A 93 7.71 -13.92 -4.47
C GLN A 93 8.44 -14.94 -3.60
N ASP A 94 8.28 -14.88 -2.27
CA ASP A 94 8.97 -15.74 -1.33
C ASP A 94 8.46 -17.19 -1.47
N PRO A 95 9.34 -18.20 -1.66
CA PRO A 95 8.90 -19.60 -1.78
C PRO A 95 8.31 -20.19 -0.49
N VAL A 96 8.58 -19.57 0.67
CA VAL A 96 8.17 -20.03 2.00
C VAL A 96 6.97 -19.25 2.50
N GLU A 97 6.98 -17.93 2.29
CA GLU A 97 5.96 -17.01 2.82
C GLU A 97 5.00 -16.48 1.74
N GLY A 98 5.41 -16.56 0.48
CA GLY A 98 4.76 -15.95 -0.66
C GLY A 98 3.74 -16.85 -1.34
N TYR A 99 3.09 -16.27 -2.35
CA TYR A 99 1.93 -16.86 -3.01
C TYR A 99 2.16 -17.16 -4.49
N MET A 100 3.31 -16.77 -5.03
CA MET A 100 3.69 -17.07 -6.40
C MET A 100 5.19 -17.26 -6.52
N THR A 101 5.61 -18.06 -7.50
CA THR A 101 7.03 -18.21 -7.80
C THR A 101 7.59 -16.92 -8.41
N PRO A 102 8.92 -16.68 -8.32
CA PRO A 102 9.54 -15.54 -9.00
C PRO A 102 9.28 -15.51 -10.51
N ALA A 103 9.23 -16.67 -11.16
CA ALA A 103 8.89 -16.79 -12.58
C ALA A 103 7.46 -16.34 -12.86
N ARG A 104 6.52 -16.72 -11.99
CA ARG A 104 5.11 -16.31 -12.12
C ARG A 104 4.92 -14.82 -11.85
N HIS A 105 5.65 -14.28 -10.88
CA HIS A 105 5.69 -12.85 -10.62
C HIS A 105 6.19 -12.07 -11.84
N ALA A 106 7.34 -12.47 -12.40
CA ALA A 106 7.87 -11.86 -13.61
C ALA A 106 6.91 -11.97 -14.81
N ALA A 107 6.10 -13.04 -14.89
CA ALA A 107 5.06 -13.18 -15.91
C ALA A 107 3.89 -12.22 -15.71
N LEU A 108 3.50 -11.87 -14.48
CA LEU A 108 2.34 -11.04 -14.18
C LEU A 108 2.66 -9.55 -14.04
N PHE A 109 3.78 -9.18 -13.40
CA PHE A 109 4.07 -7.80 -13.00
C PHE A 109 4.99 -7.09 -13.98
N ASN A 110 4.84 -5.75 -14.03
CA ASN A 110 5.68 -4.90 -14.85
C ASN A 110 7.03 -4.66 -14.15
N PRO A 111 8.17 -5.14 -14.71
CA PRO A 111 9.46 -4.99 -14.06
C PRO A 111 9.99 -3.54 -14.10
N ASP A 112 9.57 -2.75 -15.08
CA ASP A 112 10.05 -1.37 -15.26
C ASP A 112 9.31 -0.39 -14.34
N THR A 113 8.03 -0.67 -14.09
CA THR A 113 7.15 0.16 -13.25
C THR A 113 6.27 -0.72 -12.36
N PRO A 114 6.85 -1.40 -11.35
CA PRO A 114 6.09 -2.29 -10.48
C PRO A 114 5.10 -1.53 -9.59
N PHE A 115 5.44 -0.28 -9.23
CA PHE A 115 4.64 0.59 -8.39
C PHE A 115 4.36 1.93 -9.07
N ALA A 116 3.12 2.40 -8.95
CA ALA A 116 2.72 3.76 -9.30
C ALA A 116 2.12 4.43 -8.06
N VAL A 117 2.45 5.69 -7.81
CA VAL A 117 1.90 6.45 -6.67
C VAL A 117 1.05 7.57 -7.22
N HIS A 118 -0.24 7.54 -6.93
CA HIS A 118 -1.23 8.42 -7.56
C HIS A 118 -1.50 9.71 -6.77
N ASP A 119 -1.20 9.73 -5.47
CA ASP A 119 -1.26 10.96 -4.67
C ASP A 119 -0.15 10.95 -3.60
N PHE A 120 0.66 12.01 -3.56
CA PHE A 120 1.74 12.23 -2.59
C PHE A 120 1.34 13.23 -1.49
N LYS A 121 0.10 13.71 -1.43
CA LYS A 121 -0.30 14.70 -0.41
C LYS A 121 -0.03 14.21 1.01
N TRP A 122 -0.23 12.92 1.26
CA TRP A 122 0.06 12.27 2.54
C TRP A 122 1.53 12.40 2.98
N SER A 123 2.51 12.45 2.07
CA SER A 123 3.92 12.61 2.47
C SER A 123 4.20 14.00 3.04
N ARG A 124 3.36 14.99 2.71
CA ARG A 124 3.48 16.37 3.21
C ARG A 124 3.09 16.46 4.69
N CYS A 125 2.14 15.62 5.12
CA CYS A 125 1.73 15.46 6.52
C CYS A 125 2.91 15.04 7.44
N PHE A 126 3.93 14.34 6.90
CA PHE A 126 5.08 13.85 7.70
C PHE A 126 6.04 14.93 8.14
N TYR A 127 6.15 16.04 7.42
CA TYR A 127 7.17 17.05 7.70
C TYR A 127 6.84 17.92 8.94
N GLY A 128 5.79 17.55 9.67
CA GLY A 128 5.39 18.18 10.92
C GLY A 128 4.42 19.35 10.74
N GLU A 129 3.80 19.74 11.86
CA GLU A 129 2.76 20.78 11.92
C GLU A 129 3.22 22.14 11.42
N SER A 130 4.43 22.56 11.79
CA SER A 130 5.00 23.81 11.31
C SER A 130 5.14 23.84 9.79
N PHE A 131 5.63 22.75 9.20
CA PHE A 131 5.85 22.66 7.75
C PHE A 131 4.52 22.69 7.00
N TYR A 132 3.58 21.80 7.33
CA TYR A 132 2.36 21.69 6.53
C TYR A 132 1.48 22.93 6.64
N ARG A 133 1.44 23.59 7.81
CA ARG A 133 0.73 24.85 8.00
C ARG A 133 1.37 25.98 7.21
N SER A 134 2.70 26.05 7.18
CA SER A 134 3.42 27.07 6.40
C SER A 134 3.15 26.97 4.89
N MET A 135 2.82 25.76 4.43
CA MET A 135 2.54 25.45 3.03
C MET A 135 1.04 25.45 2.70
N GLY A 136 0.14 25.71 3.66
CA GLY A 136 -1.31 25.75 3.46
C GLY A 136 -1.94 24.39 3.20
N TYR A 137 -1.41 23.31 3.80
CA TYR A 137 -1.96 21.96 3.67
C TYR A 137 -2.97 21.66 4.79
N ASP A 138 -4.15 22.25 4.71
CA ASP A 138 -5.24 22.11 5.70
C ASP A 138 -5.75 20.66 5.85
N ASP A 139 -5.49 19.80 4.85
CA ASP A 139 -5.80 18.38 4.92
C ASP A 139 -4.95 17.59 5.92
N CYS A 140 -3.90 18.22 6.45
CA CYS A 140 -2.99 17.66 7.45
C CYS A 140 -3.40 17.96 8.91
N ASP A 141 -4.43 18.79 9.15
CA ASP A 141 -4.71 19.34 10.48
C ASP A 141 -4.97 18.29 11.57
N SER A 142 -5.72 17.23 11.24
CA SER A 142 -6.04 16.14 12.18
C SER A 142 -5.05 14.98 12.10
N TYR A 143 -4.07 15.06 11.20
CA TYR A 143 -3.23 13.94 10.83
C TYR A 143 -2.45 13.37 12.02
N ASN A 144 -1.66 14.22 12.68
CA ASN A 144 -0.79 13.81 13.79
C ASN A 144 -1.59 13.28 14.99
N THR A 145 -2.75 13.87 15.28
CA THR A 145 -3.64 13.41 16.35
C THR A 145 -4.22 12.02 16.05
N MET A 146 -4.73 11.81 14.83
CA MET A 146 -5.31 10.52 14.42
C MET A 146 -4.23 9.44 14.33
N ALA A 147 -3.06 9.78 13.79
CA ALA A 147 -1.89 8.90 13.78
C ALA A 147 -1.48 8.50 15.21
N GLY A 148 -1.43 9.46 16.14
CA GLY A 148 -1.15 9.21 17.55
C GLY A 148 -2.13 8.23 18.19
N ILE A 149 -3.43 8.43 18.00
CA ILE A 149 -4.47 7.50 18.48
C ILE A 149 -4.24 6.09 17.94
N CYS A 150 -3.86 5.96 16.67
CA CYS A 150 -3.63 4.66 16.05
C CYS A 150 -2.37 3.94 16.56
N ARG A 151 -1.34 4.65 17.01
CA ARG A 151 -0.15 4.03 17.63
C ARG A 151 -0.44 3.47 19.04
N THR A 152 -1.52 3.91 19.67
CA THR A 152 -1.91 3.47 21.02
C THR A 152 -2.86 2.28 21.03
N LYS A 153 -3.28 1.80 19.87
CA LYS A 153 -4.14 0.63 19.68
C LYS A 153 -3.33 -0.53 19.13
#